data_AF-A0A328VKN8-F1
#
_entry.id   AF-A0A328VKN8-F1
#
_cell.length_a   1.000
_cell.length_b   1.000
_cell.length_c   1.000
_cell.angle_alpha   90.00
_cell.angle_beta   90.00
_cell.angle_gamma   90.00
#
_symmetry.space_group_name_H-M   'P 1'
#
loop_
_entity.id
_entity.type
_entity.pdbx_description
1 polymer ?
#
loop_
_entity_poly.entity_id
_entity_poly.type
_entity_poly.pdbx_seq_one_letter_code
_entity_poly.pdbx_strand_id
1 'polypeptide(L)'
;MTFWINIVLALVGILIALISLLLGRHAAPVRTPEECALIREQLIASGISPRVAEYVAQGKRLEAIKAYREETGQGLKEAVRYIDQLFK
;
A
#
# COMPACT_ATOMS: atom_id res chain seq x y z
N MET A 1 -0.61 45.62 10.05
CA MET A 1 -0.29 44.38 10.80
C MET A 1 -1.08 43.17 10.30
N THR A 2 -2.41 43.21 10.26
CA THR A 2 -3.31 42.09 9.89
C THR A 2 -3.21 41.62 8.43
N PHE A 3 -2.95 42.53 7.49
CA PHE A 3 -2.78 42.21 6.06
C PHE A 3 -1.65 41.21 5.80
N TRP A 4 -0.52 41.37 6.48
CA TRP A 4 0.65 40.51 6.32
C TRP A 4 0.41 39.11 6.91
N ILE A 5 -0.33 39.04 8.01
CA ILE A 5 -0.73 37.78 8.66
C ILE A 5 -1.63 36.96 7.73
N ASN A 6 -2.60 37.59 7.06
CA ASN A 6 -3.46 36.90 6.09
C ASN A 6 -2.69 36.39 4.86
N ILE A 7 -1.69 37.15 4.39
CA ILE A 7 -0.82 36.72 3.29
C ILE A 7 0.04 35.53 3.69
N VAL A 8 0.65 35.56 4.89
CA VAL A 8 1.44 34.44 5.40
C VAL A 8 0.56 33.21 5.61
N LEU A 9 -0.65 33.37 6.16
CA LEU A 9 -1.59 32.27 6.36
C LEU A 9 -2.04 31.63 5.02
N ALA A 10 -2.28 32.46 4.00
CA ALA A 10 -2.60 31.99 2.66
C ALA A 10 -1.43 31.22 2.03
N LEU A 11 -0.19 31.72 2.16
CA LEU A 11 1.00 31.03 1.67
C LEU A 11 1.22 29.69 2.38
N VAL A 12 1.01 29.63 3.70
CA VAL A 12 1.09 28.39 4.47
C VAL A 12 0.01 27.40 4.02
N GLY A 13 -1.22 27.85 3.80
CA GLY A 13 -2.30 26.99 3.28
C GLY A 13 -1.99 26.44 1.88
N ILE A 14 -1.47 27.28 0.98
CA ILE A 14 -1.04 26.86 -0.36
C ILE A 14 0.13 25.88 -0.27
N LEU A 15 1.09 26.11 0.63
CA LEU A 15 2.23 25.22 0.85
C LEU A 15 1.77 23.85 1.38
N ILE A 16 0.86 23.83 2.37
CA ILE A 16 0.27 22.58 2.89
C ILE A 16 -0.49 21.85 1.79
N ALA A 17 -1.27 22.56 0.97
CA ALA A 17 -1.98 21.97 -0.17
C ALA A 17 -1.02 21.40 -1.22
N LEU A 18 0.07 22.11 -1.53
CA LEU A 18 1.14 21.65 -2.44
C LEU A 18 1.84 20.41 -1.90
N ILE A 19 2.23 20.41 -0.63
CA ILE A 19 2.82 19.25 0.05
C ILE A 19 1.86 18.07 0.04
N SER A 20 0.56 18.30 0.29
CA SER A 20 -0.46 17.26 0.23
C SER A 20 -0.64 16.70 -1.18
N LEU A 21 -0.53 17.53 -2.21
CA LEU A 21 -0.56 17.10 -3.61
C LEU A 21 0.67 16.26 -3.98
N LEU A 22 1.84 16.61 -3.43
CA LEU A 22 3.10 15.91 -3.67
C LEU A 22 3.19 14.58 -2.91
N LEU A 23 2.76 14.53 -1.65
CA LEU A 23 2.66 13.28 -0.87
C LEU A 23 1.52 12.37 -1.39
N GLY A 24 0.45 12.95 -1.94
CA GLY A 24 -0.68 12.23 -2.52
C GLY A 24 -0.36 11.44 -3.79
N ARG A 25 0.76 11.72 -4.48
CA ARG A 25 1.23 10.91 -5.62
C ARG A 25 1.86 9.57 -5.23
N HIS A 26 2.05 9.30 -3.94
CA HIS A 26 2.31 7.93 -3.44
C HIS A 26 1.02 7.14 -3.19
N ALA A 27 -0.14 7.63 -3.63
CA ALA A 27 -1.28 6.77 -3.88
C ALA A 27 -0.85 5.77 -4.95
N ALA A 28 -0.51 4.56 -4.49
CA ALA A 28 -0.23 3.42 -5.33
C ALA A 28 -1.26 3.38 -6.47
N PRO A 29 -0.83 3.04 -7.71
CA PRO A 29 -1.74 2.95 -8.84
C PRO A 29 -2.96 2.16 -8.38
N VAL A 30 -4.16 2.74 -8.52
CA VAL A 30 -5.41 2.06 -8.22
C VAL A 30 -5.45 0.87 -9.17
N ARG A 31 -4.96 -0.29 -8.71
CA ARG A 31 -5.16 -1.56 -9.39
C ARG A 31 -6.64 -1.67 -9.60
N THR A 32 -7.05 -1.84 -10.84
CA THR A 32 -8.45 -1.97 -11.19
C THR A 32 -9.07 -3.09 -10.34
N PRO A 33 -10.35 -2.98 -9.95
CA PRO A 33 -11.01 -4.00 -9.12
C PRO A 33 -10.97 -5.39 -9.77
N GLU A 34 -10.90 -5.45 -11.10
CA GLU A 34 -10.67 -6.67 -11.87
C GLU A 34 -9.26 -7.26 -11.69
N GLU A 35 -8.19 -6.46 -11.74
CA GLU A 35 -6.82 -6.96 -11.50
C GLU A 35 -6.65 -7.51 -10.08
N CYS A 36 -7.20 -6.81 -9.07
CA CYS A 36 -7.15 -7.29 -7.69
C CYS A 36 -7.84 -8.65 -7.53
N ALA A 37 -8.96 -8.87 -8.21
CA ALA A 37 -9.69 -10.14 -8.17
C ALA A 37 -8.91 -11.26 -8.87
N LEU A 38 -8.31 -10.99 -10.03
CA LEU A 38 -7.50 -11.94 -10.77
C LEU A 38 -6.25 -12.36 -10.00
N ILE A 39 -5.51 -11.41 -9.43
CA ILE A 39 -4.32 -11.69 -8.61
C ILE A 39 -4.72 -12.54 -7.41
N ARG A 40 -5.80 -12.18 -6.71
CA ARG A 40 -6.27 -12.96 -5.55
C ARG A 40 -6.62 -14.39 -5.93
N GLU A 41 -7.34 -14.58 -7.02
CA GLU A 41 -7.74 -15.91 -7.50
C GLU A 41 -6.53 -16.76 -7.90
N GLN A 42 -5.55 -16.19 -8.60
CA GLN A 42 -4.30 -16.87 -8.95
C GLN A 42 -3.51 -17.30 -7.71
N LEU A 43 -3.44 -16.45 -6.69
CA LEU A 43 -2.73 -16.75 -5.44
C LEU A 43 -3.42 -17.86 -4.66
N ILE A 44 -4.76 -17.81 -4.57
CA ILE A 44 -5.55 -18.87 -3.92
C ILE A 44 -5.38 -20.20 -4.66
N ALA A 45 -5.40 -20.19 -6.00
CA ALA A 45 -5.14 -21.38 -6.81
C ALA A 45 -3.71 -21.93 -6.61
N SER A 46 -2.74 -21.07 -6.28
CA SER A 46 -1.36 -21.45 -5.97
C SER A 46 -1.19 -21.99 -4.54
N GLY A 47 -2.27 -22.06 -3.74
CA GLY A 47 -2.26 -22.55 -2.37
C GLY A 47 -1.99 -21.49 -1.30
N ILE A 48 -2.04 -20.21 -1.65
CA ILE A 48 -1.90 -19.10 -0.69
C ILE A 48 -3.24 -18.87 0.01
N SER A 49 -3.19 -18.57 1.31
CA SER A 49 -4.39 -18.19 2.07
C SER A 49 -5.07 -16.96 1.47
N PRO A 50 -6.42 -16.93 1.42
CA PRO A 50 -7.18 -15.79 0.93
C PRO A 50 -6.82 -14.48 1.65
N ARG A 51 -6.40 -14.55 2.93
CA ARG A 51 -6.03 -13.38 3.72
C ARG A 51 -4.74 -12.72 3.22
N VAL A 52 -3.73 -13.52 2.90
CA VAL A 52 -2.47 -13.03 2.31
C VAL A 52 -2.72 -12.50 0.91
N ALA A 53 -3.52 -13.23 0.13
CA ALA A 53 -3.86 -12.85 -1.24
C ALA A 53 -4.58 -11.48 -1.31
N GLU A 54 -5.44 -11.15 -0.35
CA GLU A 54 -6.06 -9.82 -0.22
C GLU A 54 -5.03 -8.71 -0.01
N TYR A 55 -4.07 -8.91 0.91
CA TYR A 55 -3.03 -7.91 1.17
C TYR A 55 -2.09 -7.73 -0.02
N VAL A 56 -1.75 -8.81 -0.73
CA VAL A 56 -0.96 -8.75 -1.97
C VAL A 56 -1.71 -8.00 -3.06
N ALA A 57 -3.00 -8.29 -3.25
CA ALA A 57 -3.85 -7.61 -4.23
C ALA A 57 -3.95 -6.10 -3.94
N GLN A 58 -4.14 -5.72 -2.67
CA GLN A 58 -4.21 -4.33 -2.20
C GLN A 58 -2.87 -3.58 -2.20
N GLY A 59 -1.75 -4.24 -2.53
CA GLY A 59 -0.42 -3.63 -2.52
C GLY A 59 0.18 -3.45 -1.11
N LYS A 60 -0.45 -4.02 -0.08
CA LYS A 60 -0.05 -3.92 1.33
C LYS A 60 1.01 -4.96 1.67
N ARG A 61 2.24 -4.72 1.20
CA ARG A 61 3.36 -5.66 1.31
C ARG A 61 3.66 -6.08 2.76
N LEU A 62 3.66 -5.12 3.70
CA LEU A 62 3.99 -5.40 5.10
C LEU A 62 2.93 -6.28 5.77
N GLU A 63 1.65 -5.98 5.55
CA GLU A 63 0.52 -6.77 6.05
C GLU A 63 0.49 -8.18 5.43
N ALA A 64 0.83 -8.31 4.15
CA ALA A 64 0.96 -9.61 3.48
C ALA A 64 2.04 -10.49 4.13
N ILE A 65 3.21 -9.92 4.44
CA ILE A 65 4.31 -10.63 5.12
C ILE A 65 3.88 -11.05 6.53
N LYS A 66 3.20 -10.16 7.26
CA LYS A 66 2.71 -10.44 8.60
C LYS A 66 1.70 -11.59 8.58
N ALA A 67 0.69 -11.52 7.72
CA ALA A 67 -0.33 -12.55 7.58
C ALA A 67 0.28 -13.91 7.19
N TYR A 68 1.19 -13.93 6.20
CA TYR A 68 1.84 -15.15 5.74
C TYR A 68 2.64 -15.81 6.87
N ARG A 69 3.34 -15.02 7.68
CA ARG A 69 4.09 -15.50 8.84
C ARG A 69 3.20 -16.02 9.96
N GLU A 70 2.07 -15.35 10.24
CA GLU A 70 1.11 -15.80 11.25
C GLU A 70 0.46 -17.13 10.86
N GLU A 71 0.21 -17.35 9.57
CA GLU A 71 -0.44 -18.58 9.09
C GLU A 71 0.54 -19.76 8.90
N THR A 72 1.74 -19.50 8.39
CA THR A 72 2.72 -20.55 8.08
C THR A 72 3.71 -20.83 9.21
N GLY A 73 3.84 -19.90 10.16
CA GLY A 73 4.86 -19.97 11.22
C GLY A 73 6.30 -19.85 10.72
N GLN A 74 6.52 -19.52 9.43
CA GLN A 74 7.85 -19.44 8.85
C GLN A 74 8.67 -18.27 9.40
N GLY A 75 10.00 -18.41 9.29
CA GLY A 75 10.93 -17.33 9.62
C GLY A 75 10.68 -16.08 8.78
N LEU A 76 10.90 -14.90 9.37
CA LEU A 76 10.67 -13.61 8.72
C LEU A 76 11.36 -13.49 7.35
N LYS A 77 12.56 -14.06 7.22
CA LYS A 77 13.34 -14.02 5.99
C LYS A 77 12.64 -14.74 4.82
N GLU A 78 12.06 -15.92 5.08
CA GLU A 78 11.37 -16.70 4.06
C GLU A 78 10.04 -16.04 3.68
N ALA A 79 9.30 -15.55 4.67
CA ALA A 79 8.06 -14.79 4.45
C ALA A 79 8.30 -13.54 3.59
N VAL A 80 9.34 -12.77 3.89
CA VAL A 80 9.73 -11.59 3.11
C VAL A 80 10.09 -11.98 1.68
N ARG A 81 10.94 -13.01 1.51
CA ARG A 81 11.36 -13.48 0.17
C ARG A 81 10.15 -13.90 -0.67
N TYR A 82 9.26 -14.70 -0.11
CA TYR A 82 8.10 -15.22 -0.82
C TYR A 82 7.17 -14.09 -1.26
N ILE A 83 6.80 -13.19 -0.35
CA ILE A 83 5.95 -12.04 -0.69
C ILE A 83 6.64 -11.11 -1.69
N ASP A 84 7.94 -10.85 -1.54
CA ASP A 84 8.69 -10.00 -2.48
C ASP A 84 8.64 -10.55 -3.91
N GLN A 85 8.69 -11.88 -4.09
CA GLN A 85 8.52 -12.53 -5.40
C GLN A 85 7.13 -12.31 -6.01
N LEU A 86 6.07 -12.18 -5.20
CA LEU A 86 4.71 -11.94 -5.67
C LEU A 86 4.45 -10.50 -6.13
N PHE A 87 5.31 -9.57 -5.71
CA PHE A 87 5.19 -8.14 -6.02
C PHE A 87 6.07 -7.69 -7.18
N LYS A 88 6.86 -8.60 -7.77
CA LYS A 88 7.74 -8.33 -8.91
C LYS A 88 6.98 -8.45 -10.23
#